data_AF-A0A3A4ZGF0-F1
#
_entry.id   AF-A0A3A4ZGF0-F1
#
_cell.length_a   1.000
_cell.length_b   1.000
_cell.length_c   1.000
_cell.angle_alpha   90.00
_cell.angle_beta   90.00
_cell.angle_gamma   90.00
#
_symmetry.space_group_name_H-M   'P 1'
#
loop_
_entity.id
_entity.type
_entity.pdbx_description
1 polymer ?
#
loop_
_entity_poly.entity_id
_entity_poly.type
_entity_poly.pdbx_seq_one_letter_code
_entity_poly.pdbx_strand_id
1 'polypeptide(L)'
;MKYKISQTEITRRKKAYATLSLSLIVGLILASIILSFPVSIGGYLLTITVIFLIGAFSFRFFRNLSQTKINLSNQSLERIVNGVPEEYLLNNINRIKVKWTTDGTIREVYVWLSNGKSVYISALDHFEEFKKDLLGKLDKGVKIEEIHEPLDFDHPLFYSILGLPVSTIGVLVFKLIPSLNYQHIKIGVIAFFIYLLVFGIYFIAAKPISKRSGNKTVVSDYITGVLMICSAIAILFFFRSIVR
;
A
#
# COMPACT_ATOMS: atom_id res chain seq x y z
N MET A 1 27.60 9.58 -0.04
CA MET A 1 26.98 9.55 1.31
C MET A 1 26.10 8.32 1.44
N LYS A 2 25.89 7.83 2.67
CA LYS A 2 25.07 6.64 2.96
C LYS A 2 23.92 7.02 3.89
N TYR A 3 22.69 6.74 3.46
CA TYR A 3 21.46 6.98 4.22
C TYR A 3 20.80 5.65 4.57
N LYS A 4 20.14 5.60 5.72
CA LYS A 4 19.47 4.41 6.23
C LYS A 4 17.99 4.71 6.45
N ILE A 5 17.18 3.66 6.50
CA ILE A 5 15.77 3.78 6.84
C ILE A 5 15.62 4.03 8.35
N SER A 6 14.80 5.03 8.67
CA SER A 6 14.50 5.50 10.01
C SER A 6 13.69 4.48 10.81
N GLN A 7 14.23 4.08 11.96
CA GLN A 7 13.54 3.13 12.84
C GLN A 7 12.32 3.75 13.53
N THR A 8 12.33 5.06 13.78
CA THR A 8 11.20 5.78 14.34
C THR A 8 10.02 5.75 13.37
N GLU A 9 10.26 6.01 12.08
CA GLU A 9 9.25 5.95 11.04
C GLU A 9 8.70 4.52 10.85
N ILE A 10 9.56 3.50 10.89
CA ILE A 10 9.12 2.10 10.83
C ILE A 10 8.22 1.74 12.03
N THR A 11 8.59 2.20 13.23
CA THR A 11 7.78 1.99 14.45
C THR A 11 6.44 2.71 14.36
N ARG A 12 6.44 3.94 13.84
CA ARG A 12 5.23 4.72 13.59
C ARG A 12 4.28 4.01 12.63
N ARG A 13 4.78 3.47 11.50
CA ARG A 13 3.98 2.70 10.54
C ARG A 13 3.38 1.44 11.15
N LYS A 14 4.13 0.73 11.99
CA LYS A 14 3.61 -0.43 12.75
C LYS A 14 2.49 -0.04 13.70
N LYS A 15 2.67 1.07 14.44
CA LYS A 15 1.64 1.62 15.34
C LYS A 15 0.39 2.03 14.58
N ALA A 16 0.54 2.75 13.47
CA ALA A 16 -0.57 3.15 12.60
C ALA A 16 -1.38 1.93 12.12
N TYR A 17 -0.69 0.87 11.65
CA TYR A 17 -1.34 -0.37 11.25
C TYR A 17 -2.10 -1.04 12.41
N ALA A 18 -1.48 -1.13 13.60
CA ALA A 18 -2.10 -1.73 14.78
C ALA A 18 -3.34 -0.93 15.21
N THR A 19 -3.26 0.40 15.23
CA THR A 19 -4.37 1.29 15.54
C THR A 19 -5.52 1.13 14.53
N LEU A 20 -5.22 1.10 13.23
CA LEU A 20 -6.23 0.86 12.19
C LEU A 20 -6.89 -0.50 12.37
N SER A 21 -6.10 -1.56 12.60
CA SER A 21 -6.60 -2.92 12.78
C SER A 21 -7.52 -3.03 13.99
N LEU A 22 -7.12 -2.45 15.12
CA LEU A 22 -7.94 -2.44 16.33
C LEU A 22 -9.23 -1.64 16.11
N SER A 23 -9.15 -0.47 15.46
CA SER A 23 -10.32 0.33 15.12
C SER A 23 -11.28 -0.40 14.18
N LEU A 24 -10.77 -1.13 13.18
CA LEU A 24 -11.60 -1.96 12.30
C LEU A 24 -12.34 -3.05 13.07
N ILE A 25 -11.67 -3.73 14.01
CA ILE A 25 -12.29 -4.78 14.83
C ILE A 25 -13.36 -4.18 15.76
N VAL A 26 -13.02 -3.12 16.49
CA VAL A 26 -13.96 -2.44 17.39
C VAL A 26 -15.15 -1.89 16.61
N GLY A 27 -14.90 -1.25 15.48
CA GLY A 27 -15.94 -0.71 14.61
C GLY A 27 -16.82 -1.79 14.00
N LEU A 28 -16.27 -2.95 13.64
CA LEU A 28 -17.07 -4.11 13.18
C LEU A 28 -18.03 -4.58 14.27
N ILE A 29 -17.56 -4.71 15.51
CA ILE A 29 -18.37 -5.14 16.66
C ILE A 29 -19.46 -4.09 16.92
N LEU A 30 -19.08 -2.82 17.04
CA LEU A 30 -20.02 -1.72 17.31
C LEU A 30 -21.08 -1.59 16.20
N ALA A 31 -20.67 -1.58 14.93
CA ALA A 31 -21.58 -1.48 13.81
C ALA A 31 -22.54 -2.67 13.73
N SER A 32 -22.06 -3.89 14.02
CA SER A 32 -22.91 -5.08 14.05
C SER A 32 -23.97 -5.01 15.16
N ILE A 33 -23.63 -4.47 16.34
CA ILE A 33 -24.57 -4.25 17.44
C ILE A 33 -25.59 -3.17 17.05
N ILE A 34 -25.12 -1.99 16.63
CA ILE A 34 -25.97 -0.82 16.30
C ILE A 34 -26.93 -1.15 15.15
N LEU A 35 -26.44 -1.85 14.13
CA LEU A 35 -27.25 -2.23 12.96
C LEU A 35 -28.01 -3.54 13.17
N SER A 36 -27.91 -4.16 14.36
CA SER A 36 -28.54 -5.45 14.67
C SER A 36 -28.26 -6.51 13.59
N PHE A 37 -27.02 -6.54 13.09
CA PHE A 37 -26.60 -7.50 12.07
C PHE A 37 -25.99 -8.73 12.76
N PRO A 38 -26.63 -9.91 12.67
CA PRO A 38 -26.18 -11.12 13.35
C PRO A 38 -24.98 -11.71 12.59
N VAL A 39 -23.79 -11.18 12.84
CA VAL A 39 -22.54 -11.80 12.37
C VAL A 39 -22.31 -13.05 13.20
N SER A 40 -22.17 -14.20 12.54
CA SER A 40 -21.82 -15.44 13.23
C SER A 40 -20.44 -15.33 13.87
N ILE A 41 -20.22 -16.08 14.97
CA ILE A 41 -18.89 -16.15 15.62
C ILE A 41 -17.81 -16.55 14.60
N GLY A 42 -18.13 -17.46 13.68
CA GLY A 42 -17.22 -17.84 12.59
C GLY A 42 -16.86 -16.67 11.66
N GLY A 43 -17.80 -15.78 11.34
CA GLY A 43 -17.54 -14.59 10.54
C GLY A 43 -16.60 -13.59 11.22
N TYR A 44 -16.76 -13.39 12.53
CA TYR A 44 -15.84 -12.57 13.32
C TYR A 44 -14.43 -13.18 13.35
N LEU A 45 -14.33 -14.47 13.66
CA LEU A 45 -13.04 -15.17 13.70
C LEU A 45 -12.32 -15.09 12.36
N LEU A 46 -13.03 -15.33 11.25
CA LEU A 46 -12.47 -15.22 9.91
C LEU A 46 -11.92 -13.81 9.64
N THR A 47 -12.68 -12.76 10.00
CA THR A 47 -12.27 -11.37 9.79
C THR A 47 -11.01 -11.04 10.61
N ILE A 48 -10.97 -11.45 11.89
CA ILE A 48 -9.82 -11.26 12.76
C ILE A 48 -8.59 -12.00 12.21
N THR A 49 -8.77 -13.25 11.75
CA THR A 49 -7.69 -14.03 11.13
C THR A 49 -7.14 -13.31 9.89
N VAL A 50 -8.00 -12.79 9.01
CA VAL A 50 -7.57 -12.05 7.82
C VAL A 50 -6.77 -10.79 8.21
N ILE A 51 -7.27 -9.99 9.16
CA ILE A 51 -6.57 -8.80 9.65
C ILE A 51 -5.21 -9.16 10.25
N PHE A 52 -5.14 -10.26 11.01
CA PHE A 52 -3.89 -10.74 11.61
C PHE A 52 -2.89 -11.20 10.54
N LEU A 53 -3.34 -11.94 9.54
CA LEU A 53 -2.50 -12.38 8.42
C LEU A 53 -1.93 -11.19 7.65
N ILE A 54 -2.78 -10.20 7.30
CA ILE A 54 -2.33 -8.95 6.65
C ILE A 54 -1.30 -8.23 7.53
N GLY A 55 -1.50 -8.25 8.85
CA GLY A 55 -0.59 -7.63 9.81
C GLY A 55 0.77 -8.31 9.85
N ALA A 56 0.79 -9.64 9.89
CA ALA A 56 2.01 -10.43 9.84
C ALA A 56 2.80 -10.16 8.55
N PHE A 57 2.12 -10.12 7.39
CA PHE A 57 2.73 -9.76 6.11
C PHE A 57 3.29 -8.33 6.11
N SER A 58 2.51 -7.37 6.61
CA SER A 58 2.91 -5.95 6.68
C SER A 58 4.10 -5.74 7.61
N PHE A 59 4.14 -6.42 8.75
CA PHE A 59 5.23 -6.28 9.72
C PHE A 59 6.52 -6.91 9.20
N ARG A 60 6.41 -8.05 8.50
CA ARG A 60 7.53 -8.65 7.77
C ARG A 60 8.04 -7.70 6.67
N PHE A 61 7.13 -7.07 5.95
CA PHE A 61 7.47 -6.05 4.95
C PHE A 61 8.23 -4.87 5.57
N PHE A 62 7.75 -4.30 6.68
CA PHE A 62 8.43 -3.20 7.36
C PHE A 62 9.81 -3.59 7.88
N ARG A 63 9.98 -4.84 8.35
CA ARG A 63 11.29 -5.37 8.73
C ARG A 63 12.25 -5.46 7.55
N ASN A 64 11.78 -5.86 6.38
CA ASN A 64 12.61 -5.87 5.18
C ASN A 64 12.94 -4.44 4.73
N LEU A 65 11.96 -3.53 4.80
CA LEU A 65 12.17 -2.12 4.47
C LEU A 65 13.25 -1.50 5.36
N SER A 66 13.25 -1.79 6.66
CA SER A 66 14.23 -1.24 7.61
C SER A 66 15.68 -1.66 7.34
N GLN A 67 15.90 -2.71 6.54
CA GLN A 67 17.22 -3.18 6.12
C GLN A 67 17.71 -2.48 4.84
N THR A 68 16.88 -1.65 4.22
CA THR A 68 17.22 -0.91 3.00
C THR A 68 18.22 0.20 3.30
N LYS A 69 19.21 0.37 2.43
CA LYS A 69 20.17 1.48 2.48
C LYS A 69 20.19 2.20 1.14
N ILE A 70 20.42 3.50 1.18
CA ILE A 70 20.58 4.33 0.00
C ILE A 70 22.00 4.89 0.01
N ASN A 71 22.77 4.61 -1.03
CA ASN A 71 24.05 5.26 -1.24
C ASN A 71 23.90 6.26 -2.39
N LEU A 72 24.40 7.47 -2.17
CA LEU A 72 24.45 8.51 -3.19
C LEU A 72 25.91 8.84 -3.48
N SER A 73 26.35 8.59 -4.71
CA SER A 73 27.66 8.96 -5.25
C SER A 73 27.51 10.21 -6.15
N ASN A 74 28.60 10.63 -6.79
CA ASN A 74 28.57 11.75 -7.74
C ASN A 74 27.92 11.40 -9.08
N GLN A 75 27.83 10.11 -9.41
CA GLN A 75 27.35 9.63 -10.72
C GLN A 75 26.14 8.70 -10.61
N SER A 76 25.90 8.12 -9.44
CA SER A 76 24.88 7.11 -9.23
C SER A 76 24.17 7.22 -7.88
N LEU A 77 22.92 6.80 -7.91
CA LEU A 77 22.07 6.51 -6.76
C LEU A 77 21.93 5.00 -6.68
N GLU A 78 22.32 4.41 -5.55
CA GLU A 78 22.27 2.97 -5.33
C GLU A 78 21.32 2.66 -4.18
N ARG A 79 20.36 1.76 -4.41
CA ARG A 79 19.45 1.22 -3.41
C ARG A 79 19.85 -0.21 -3.08
N ILE A 80 20.24 -0.47 -1.84
CA ILE A 80 20.62 -1.80 -1.38
C ILE A 80 19.47 -2.38 -0.56
N VAL A 81 18.81 -3.41 -1.09
CA VAL A 81 17.72 -4.13 -0.40
C VAL A 81 18.17 -5.54 -0.07
N ASN A 82 18.22 -5.88 1.22
CA ASN A 82 18.65 -7.21 1.70
C ASN A 82 19.99 -7.65 1.07
N GLY A 83 20.96 -6.74 1.05
CA GLY A 83 22.30 -6.96 0.51
C GLY A 83 22.40 -6.97 -1.02
N VAL A 84 21.31 -6.78 -1.77
CA VAL A 84 21.34 -6.71 -3.22
C VAL A 84 21.31 -5.24 -3.67
N PRO A 85 22.35 -4.78 -4.38
CA PRO A 85 22.39 -3.42 -4.88
C PRO A 85 21.56 -3.27 -6.16
N GLU A 86 20.88 -2.14 -6.27
CA GLU A 86 20.22 -1.65 -7.47
C GLU A 86 20.77 -0.27 -7.78
N GLU A 87 21.51 -0.15 -8.89
CA GLU A 87 22.16 1.09 -9.29
C GLU A 87 21.36 1.86 -10.33
N TYR A 88 21.31 3.18 -10.15
CA TYR A 88 20.61 4.14 -11.00
C TYR A 88 21.55 5.31 -11.31
N LEU A 89 21.91 5.48 -12.58
CA LEU A 89 22.77 6.59 -12.99
C LEU A 89 22.02 7.92 -12.89
N LEU A 90 22.66 8.95 -12.32
CA LEU A 90 22.04 10.26 -12.09
C LEU A 90 21.72 10.99 -13.40
N ASN A 91 22.57 10.83 -14.43
CA ASN A 91 22.36 11.40 -15.76
C ASN A 91 21.10 10.88 -16.47
N ASN A 92 20.57 9.74 -16.03
CA ASN A 92 19.35 9.16 -16.58
C ASN A 92 18.10 9.67 -15.87
N ILE A 93 18.23 10.43 -14.77
CA ILE A 93 17.08 10.98 -14.05
C ILE A 93 16.50 12.13 -14.87
N ASN A 94 15.19 12.08 -15.17
CA ASN A 94 14.50 13.12 -15.92
C ASN A 94 13.42 13.85 -15.10
N ARG A 95 12.95 13.24 -14.02
CA ARG A 95 11.94 13.81 -13.14
C ARG A 95 12.13 13.35 -11.71
N ILE A 96 11.92 14.27 -10.79
CA ILE A 96 11.84 14.01 -9.36
C ILE A 96 10.54 14.57 -8.83
N LYS A 97 9.91 13.83 -7.93
CA LYS A 97 8.78 14.31 -7.15
C LYS A 97 9.07 14.14 -5.68
N VAL A 98 9.00 15.24 -4.94
CA VAL A 98 9.13 15.27 -3.49
C VAL A 98 7.72 15.37 -2.91
N LYS A 99 7.37 14.41 -2.06
CA LYS A 99 6.10 14.40 -1.34
C LYS A 99 6.35 14.77 0.11
N TRP A 100 5.69 15.82 0.55
CA TRP A 100 5.77 16.37 1.90
C TRP A 100 4.55 15.96 2.71
N THR A 101 4.74 15.79 4.01
CA THR A 101 3.65 15.69 4.99
C THR A 101 2.98 17.05 5.18
N THR A 102 1.85 17.07 5.89
CA THR A 102 1.21 18.31 6.34
C THR A 102 2.09 19.12 7.29
N ASP A 103 2.94 18.44 8.06
CA ASP A 103 3.83 19.05 9.07
C ASP A 103 5.15 19.56 8.46
N GLY A 104 5.31 19.47 7.13
CA GLY A 104 6.47 20.00 6.42
C GLY A 104 7.70 19.11 6.40
N THR A 105 7.59 17.84 6.80
CA THR A 105 8.66 16.83 6.67
C THR A 105 8.55 16.07 5.36
N ILE A 106 9.67 15.59 4.80
CA ILE A 106 9.60 14.82 3.55
C ILE A 106 9.12 13.39 3.83
N ARG A 107 8.00 13.00 3.23
CA ARG A 107 7.45 11.64 3.29
C ARG A 107 8.23 10.70 2.38
N GLU A 108 8.34 11.11 1.11
CA GLU A 108 8.78 10.26 0.01
C GLU A 108 9.44 11.10 -1.09
N VAL A 109 10.46 10.52 -1.72
CA VAL A 109 11.06 11.02 -2.97
C VAL A 109 10.88 9.95 -4.04
N TYR A 110 10.33 10.38 -5.16
CA TYR A 110 10.13 9.59 -6.35
C TYR A 110 11.11 10.07 -7.42
N VAL A 111 11.84 9.14 -8.01
CA VAL A 111 12.83 9.42 -9.05
C VAL A 111 12.44 8.64 -10.29
N TRP A 112 12.23 9.32 -11.41
CA TRP A 112 11.98 8.67 -12.71
C TRP A 112 13.19 8.81 -13.61
N LEU A 113 13.47 7.72 -14.32
CA LEU A 113 14.55 7.64 -15.29
C LEU A 113 14.02 7.70 -16.72
N SER A 114 14.84 8.18 -17.64
CA SER A 114 14.55 8.27 -19.08
C SER A 114 14.25 6.92 -19.73
N ASN A 115 14.72 5.81 -19.14
CA ASN A 115 14.42 4.45 -19.60
C ASN A 115 13.08 3.88 -19.07
N GLY A 116 12.25 4.72 -18.44
CA GLY A 116 10.95 4.33 -17.90
C GLY A 116 11.01 3.62 -16.53
N LYS A 117 12.20 3.36 -15.99
CA LYS A 117 12.36 2.87 -14.61
C LYS A 117 12.07 3.99 -13.61
N SER A 118 11.67 3.62 -12.40
CA SER A 118 11.49 4.57 -11.31
C SER A 118 11.96 3.97 -9.98
N VAL A 119 12.41 4.86 -9.09
CA VAL A 119 12.87 4.54 -7.75
C VAL A 119 12.02 5.32 -6.76
N TYR A 120 11.60 4.61 -5.72
CA TYR A 120 10.80 5.16 -4.63
C TYR A 120 11.66 5.06 -3.38
N ILE A 121 11.84 6.20 -2.74
CA ILE A 121 12.61 6.35 -1.52
C ILE A 121 11.65 6.91 -0.49
N SER A 122 11.56 6.26 0.67
CA SER A 122 10.68 6.66 1.75
C SER A 122 11.36 6.37 3.07
N ALA A 123 10.99 7.08 4.14
CA ALA A 123 11.40 6.74 5.50
C ALA A 123 12.93 6.75 5.74
N LEU A 124 13.72 7.58 5.06
CA LEU A 124 15.15 7.74 5.40
C LEU A 124 15.32 8.58 6.68
N ASP A 125 16.39 8.30 7.41
CA ASP A 125 16.96 9.28 8.33
C ASP A 125 17.58 10.44 7.52
N HIS A 126 17.46 11.67 8.04
CA HIS A 126 18.00 12.89 7.40
C HIS A 126 17.51 13.10 5.95
N PHE A 127 16.19 13.00 5.73
CA PHE A 127 15.59 13.03 4.40
C PHE A 127 15.83 14.35 3.65
N GLU A 128 15.87 15.45 4.39
CA GLU A 128 16.12 16.81 3.89
C GLU A 128 17.56 16.96 3.39
N GLU A 129 18.53 16.39 4.10
CA GLU A 129 19.93 16.33 3.67
C GLU A 129 20.06 15.48 2.40
N PHE A 130 19.44 14.30 2.37
CA PHE A 130 19.39 13.46 1.17
C PHE A 130 18.81 14.21 -0.04
N LYS A 131 17.69 14.93 0.14
CA LYS A 131 17.09 15.73 -0.94
C LYS A 131 18.08 16.76 -1.43
N LYS A 132 18.69 17.55 -0.53
CA LYS A 132 19.66 18.60 -0.90
C LYS A 132 20.83 18.01 -1.66
N ASP A 133 21.38 16.90 -1.19
CA ASP A 133 22.52 16.22 -1.80
C ASP A 133 22.20 15.59 -3.15
N LEU A 134 20.98 15.06 -3.32
CA LEU A 134 20.51 14.52 -4.59
C LEU A 134 20.35 15.66 -5.61
N LEU A 135 19.58 16.70 -5.26
CA LEU A 135 19.31 17.81 -6.17
C LEU A 135 20.58 18.57 -6.58
N GLY A 136 21.54 18.70 -5.66
CA GLY A 136 22.83 19.34 -5.95
C GLY A 136 23.71 18.57 -6.95
N LYS A 137 23.38 17.32 -7.28
CA LYS A 137 24.13 16.47 -8.23
C LYS A 137 23.42 16.24 -9.55
N LEU A 138 22.24 16.82 -9.75
CA LEU A 138 21.45 16.62 -10.97
C LEU A 138 21.73 17.68 -12.02
N ASP A 139 21.47 17.31 -13.27
CA ASP A 139 21.50 18.25 -14.39
C ASP A 139 20.36 19.27 -14.31
N LYS A 140 20.58 20.47 -14.86
CA LYS A 140 19.61 21.59 -14.81
C LYS A 140 18.28 21.30 -15.54
N GLY A 141 18.22 20.25 -16.36
CA GLY A 141 17.03 19.86 -17.13
C GLY A 141 16.05 18.94 -16.39
N VAL A 142 16.37 18.48 -15.17
CA VAL A 142 15.50 17.58 -14.41
C VAL A 142 14.26 18.31 -13.91
N LYS A 143 13.07 17.79 -14.23
CA LYS A 143 11.82 18.35 -13.71
C LYS A 143 11.64 17.99 -12.24
N ILE A 144 11.56 19.00 -11.37
CA ILE A 144 11.30 18.82 -9.94
C ILE A 144 9.85 19.25 -9.65
N GLU A 145 9.09 18.35 -9.01
CA GLU A 145 7.73 18.61 -8.54
C GLU A 145 7.66 18.42 -7.04
N GLU A 146 7.05 19.36 -6.33
CA GLU A 146 6.80 19.25 -4.90
C GLU A 146 5.30 19.19 -4.66
N ILE A 147 4.86 18.21 -3.88
CA ILE A 147 3.45 18.08 -3.48
C ILE A 147 3.35 17.94 -1.97
N HIS A 148 2.27 18.48 -1.41
CA HIS A 148 1.90 18.25 -0.02
C HIS A 148 0.77 17.25 0.08
N GLU A 149 0.79 16.46 1.15
CA GLU A 149 -0.34 15.62 1.50
C GLU A 149 -1.56 16.49 1.80
N PRO A 150 -2.74 16.16 1.23
CA PRO A 150 -3.96 16.93 1.47
C PRO A 150 -4.56 16.67 2.86
N LEU A 151 -4.09 15.64 3.56
CA LEU A 151 -4.58 15.19 4.85
C LEU A 151 -3.40 14.85 5.76
N ASP A 152 -3.56 15.13 7.04
CA ASP A 152 -2.61 14.72 8.06
C ASP A 152 -2.84 13.24 8.42
N PHE A 153 -2.07 12.37 7.76
CA PHE A 153 -2.07 10.93 8.04
C PHE A 153 -1.27 10.57 9.31
N ASP A 154 -0.62 11.55 9.94
CA ASP A 154 0.24 11.36 11.11
C ASP A 154 -0.50 11.74 12.40
N HIS A 155 -1.64 12.43 12.27
CA HIS A 155 -2.56 12.71 13.37
C HIS A 155 -2.90 11.43 14.17
N PRO A 156 -2.77 11.45 15.52
CA PRO A 156 -2.96 10.26 16.37
C PRO A 156 -4.32 9.57 16.20
N LEU A 157 -5.35 10.35 15.87
CA LEU A 157 -6.71 9.84 15.68
C LEU A 157 -7.03 9.43 14.25
N PHE A 158 -6.17 9.71 13.25
CA PHE A 158 -6.50 9.49 11.83
C PHE A 158 -6.92 8.04 11.56
N TYR A 159 -6.08 7.07 11.97
CA TYR A 159 -6.35 5.65 11.74
C TYR A 159 -7.49 5.10 12.60
N SER A 160 -7.66 5.65 13.81
CA SER A 160 -8.79 5.32 14.67
C SER A 160 -10.10 5.76 14.05
N ILE A 161 -10.15 7.00 13.54
CA ILE A 161 -11.33 7.55 12.87
C ILE A 161 -11.56 6.85 11.53
N LEU A 162 -10.52 6.49 10.78
CA LEU A 162 -10.68 5.80 9.49
C LEU A 162 -11.27 4.39 9.63
N GLY A 163 -10.87 3.63 10.66
CA GLY A 163 -11.33 2.25 10.84
C GLY A 163 -12.83 2.12 11.14
N LEU A 164 -13.43 3.08 11.86
CA LEU A 164 -14.83 3.01 12.26
C LEU A 164 -15.82 3.14 11.07
N PRO A 165 -15.72 4.15 10.18
CA PRO A 165 -16.53 4.23 8.97
C PRO A 165 -16.28 3.07 8.02
N VAL A 166 -15.03 2.65 7.83
CA VAL A 166 -14.71 1.54 6.90
C VAL A 166 -15.40 0.25 7.35
N SER A 167 -15.31 -0.08 8.65
CA SER A 167 -16.00 -1.25 9.20
C SER A 167 -17.52 -1.10 9.17
N THR A 168 -18.05 0.09 9.48
CA THR A 168 -19.50 0.38 9.41
C THR A 168 -20.04 0.21 8.00
N ILE A 169 -19.36 0.76 6.99
CA ILE A 169 -19.69 0.58 5.57
C ILE A 169 -19.64 -0.90 5.20
N GLY A 170 -18.64 -1.64 5.68
CA GLY A 170 -18.55 -3.09 5.48
C GLY A 170 -19.79 -3.82 6.00
N VAL A 171 -20.18 -3.58 7.26
CA VAL A 171 -21.39 -4.17 7.85
C VAL A 171 -22.65 -3.77 7.09
N LEU A 172 -22.77 -2.49 6.70
CA LEU A 172 -23.91 -2.02 5.89
C LEU A 172 -24.01 -2.76 4.57
N VAL A 173 -22.90 -2.94 3.85
CA VAL A 173 -22.87 -3.71 2.61
C VAL A 173 -23.37 -5.14 2.86
N PHE A 174 -22.85 -5.83 3.88
CA PHE A 174 -23.30 -7.20 4.20
C PHE A 174 -24.78 -7.25 4.62
N LYS A 175 -25.28 -6.26 5.34
CA LYS A 175 -26.69 -6.17 5.73
C LYS A 175 -27.60 -5.86 4.54
N LEU A 176 -27.13 -5.11 3.56
CA LEU A 176 -27.91 -4.77 2.37
C LEU A 176 -28.00 -5.93 1.38
N ILE A 177 -26.97 -6.78 1.26
CA ILE A 177 -26.93 -7.89 0.30
C ILE A 177 -28.22 -8.75 0.30
N PRO A 178 -28.75 -9.21 1.46
CA PRO A 178 -29.99 -9.98 1.50
C PRO A 178 -31.24 -9.25 0.98
N SER A 179 -31.25 -7.92 1.03
CA SER A 179 -32.38 -7.08 0.57
C SER A 179 -32.33 -6.76 -0.92
N LEU A 180 -31.21 -7.04 -1.58
CA LEU A 180 -31.03 -6.76 -3.01
C LEU A 180 -31.72 -7.83 -3.85
N ASN A 181 -32.41 -7.41 -4.90
CA ASN A 181 -32.91 -8.35 -5.89
C ASN A 181 -31.74 -9.00 -6.67
N TYR A 182 -32.03 -10.10 -7.34
CA TYR A 182 -31.04 -10.86 -8.10
C TYR A 182 -30.27 -10.01 -9.13
N GLN A 183 -30.92 -9.06 -9.81
CA GLN A 183 -30.25 -8.21 -10.81
C GLN A 183 -29.19 -7.32 -10.17
N HIS A 184 -29.48 -6.72 -9.01
CA HIS A 184 -28.51 -5.89 -8.29
C HIS A 184 -27.32 -6.72 -7.78
N ILE A 185 -27.59 -7.91 -7.23
CA ILE A 185 -26.52 -8.83 -6.79
C ILE A 185 -25.65 -9.22 -7.99
N LYS A 186 -26.26 -9.58 -9.12
CA LYS A 186 -25.56 -9.92 -10.36
C LYS A 186 -24.67 -8.77 -10.85
N ILE A 187 -25.17 -7.54 -10.87
CA ILE A 187 -24.38 -6.35 -11.25
C ILE A 187 -23.20 -6.18 -10.30
N GLY A 188 -23.42 -6.28 -8.99
CA GLY A 188 -22.36 -6.17 -7.98
C GLY A 188 -21.26 -7.22 -8.15
N VAL A 189 -21.64 -8.47 -8.39
CA VAL A 189 -20.71 -9.58 -8.64
C VAL A 189 -19.89 -9.35 -9.92
N ILE A 190 -20.54 -8.91 -11.01
CA ILE A 190 -19.84 -8.60 -12.26
C ILE A 190 -18.86 -7.43 -12.07
N ALA A 191 -19.28 -6.37 -11.38
CA ALA A 191 -18.43 -5.23 -11.10
C ALA A 191 -17.21 -5.63 -10.26
N PHE A 192 -17.40 -6.46 -9.23
CA PHE A 192 -16.32 -6.96 -8.39
C PHE A 192 -15.39 -7.93 -9.14
N PHE A 193 -15.93 -8.76 -10.04
CA PHE A 193 -15.14 -9.58 -10.96
C PHE A 193 -14.23 -8.73 -11.84
N ILE A 194 -14.79 -7.70 -12.51
CA ILE A 194 -14.03 -6.80 -13.37
C ILE A 194 -12.95 -6.09 -12.55
N TYR A 195 -13.29 -5.61 -11.34
CA TYR A 195 -12.34 -5.01 -10.42
C TYR A 195 -11.15 -5.93 -10.13
N LEU A 196 -11.40 -7.17 -9.71
CA LEU A 196 -10.35 -8.14 -9.40
C LEU A 196 -9.50 -8.49 -10.62
N LEU A 197 -10.12 -8.64 -11.78
CA LEU A 197 -9.42 -8.95 -13.03
C LEU A 197 -8.49 -7.80 -13.44
N VAL A 198 -9.01 -6.57 -13.48
CA VAL A 198 -8.25 -5.37 -13.85
C VAL A 198 -7.10 -5.14 -12.88
N PHE A 199 -7.35 -5.24 -11.57
CA PHE A 199 -6.29 -5.12 -10.58
C PHE A 199 -5.28 -6.27 -10.67
N GLY A 200 -5.72 -7.51 -10.89
CA GLY A 200 -4.82 -8.65 -11.07
C GLY A 200 -3.85 -8.45 -12.25
N ILE A 201 -4.38 -8.02 -13.40
CA ILE A 201 -3.56 -7.66 -14.57
C ILE A 201 -2.62 -6.48 -14.26
N TYR A 202 -3.12 -5.46 -13.56
CA TYR A 202 -2.30 -4.32 -13.14
C TYR A 202 -1.12 -4.74 -12.25
N PHE A 203 -1.31 -5.65 -11.30
CA PHE A 203 -0.21 -6.16 -10.48
C PHE A 203 0.84 -6.90 -11.31
N ILE A 204 0.43 -7.72 -12.27
CA ILE A 204 1.34 -8.46 -13.17
C ILE A 204 2.12 -7.51 -14.09
N ALA A 205 1.43 -6.55 -14.71
CA ALA A 205 2.00 -5.68 -15.72
C ALA A 205 2.78 -4.49 -15.12
N ALA A 206 2.15 -3.76 -14.19
CA ALA A 206 2.72 -2.54 -13.62
C ALA A 206 3.66 -2.79 -12.44
N LYS A 207 3.56 -3.94 -11.77
CA LYS A 207 4.40 -4.38 -10.65
C LYS A 207 4.55 -3.30 -9.55
N PRO A 208 3.44 -2.86 -8.96
CA PRO A 208 3.43 -1.75 -8.01
C PRO A 208 4.24 -2.02 -6.74
N ILE A 209 4.32 -3.27 -6.26
CA ILE A 209 5.08 -3.63 -5.05
C ILE A 209 6.58 -3.54 -5.36
N SER A 210 7.05 -4.17 -6.43
CA SER A 210 8.49 -4.19 -6.77
C SER A 210 9.05 -2.82 -7.12
N LYS A 211 8.25 -1.98 -7.77
CA LYS A 211 8.61 -0.58 -8.00
C LYS A 211 8.95 0.11 -6.67
N ARG A 212 8.10 -0.06 -5.65
CA ARG A 212 8.29 0.56 -4.34
C ARG A 212 9.37 -0.10 -3.49
N SER A 213 9.55 -1.42 -3.61
CA SER A 213 10.28 -2.21 -2.61
C SER A 213 11.50 -2.96 -3.14
N GLY A 214 11.82 -2.81 -4.43
CA GLY A 214 12.95 -3.45 -5.08
C GLY A 214 12.57 -4.68 -5.89
N ASN A 215 13.45 -5.02 -6.83
CA ASN A 215 13.28 -6.09 -7.82
C ASN A 215 13.09 -7.47 -7.20
N LYS A 216 13.64 -7.73 -6.00
CA LYS A 216 13.40 -8.99 -5.27
C LYS A 216 11.93 -9.23 -4.91
N THR A 217 11.11 -8.18 -4.87
CA THR A 217 9.69 -8.29 -4.53
C THR A 217 8.77 -8.46 -5.73
N VAL A 218 9.32 -8.60 -6.96
CA VAL A 218 8.54 -8.89 -8.18
C VAL A 218 7.71 -10.17 -8.04
N VAL A 219 8.20 -11.16 -7.30
CA VAL A 219 7.45 -12.41 -7.04
C VAL A 219 6.14 -12.12 -6.29
N SER A 220 6.16 -11.16 -5.34
CA SER A 220 4.96 -10.76 -4.61
C SER A 220 3.92 -10.11 -5.52
N ASP A 221 4.34 -9.33 -6.52
CA ASP A 221 3.43 -8.77 -7.52
C ASP A 221 2.74 -9.87 -8.33
N TYR A 222 3.49 -10.86 -8.81
CA TYR A 222 2.92 -11.98 -9.55
C TYR A 222 1.98 -12.83 -8.69
N ILE A 223 2.37 -13.20 -7.47
CA ILE A 223 1.52 -13.96 -6.55
C ILE A 223 0.21 -13.21 -6.30
N THR A 224 0.30 -11.91 -5.99
CA THR A 224 -0.89 -11.07 -5.74
C THR A 224 -1.78 -11.02 -6.98
N GLY A 225 -1.20 -10.74 -8.15
CA GLY A 225 -1.94 -10.64 -9.40
C GLY A 225 -2.64 -11.95 -9.79
N VAL A 226 -1.94 -13.08 -9.70
CA VAL A 226 -2.50 -14.41 -9.98
C VAL A 226 -3.60 -14.76 -8.98
N LEU A 227 -3.40 -14.50 -7.68
CA LEU A 227 -4.44 -14.74 -6.68
C LEU A 227 -5.71 -13.92 -6.97
N MET A 228 -5.58 -12.66 -7.37
CA MET A 228 -6.74 -11.82 -7.72
C MET A 228 -7.47 -12.36 -8.95
N ILE A 229 -6.75 -12.79 -9.99
CA ILE A 229 -7.36 -13.39 -11.20
C ILE A 229 -8.06 -14.71 -10.85
N CYS A 230 -7.41 -15.60 -10.09
CA CYS A 230 -8.02 -16.85 -9.63
C CYS A 230 -9.27 -16.60 -8.79
N SER A 231 -9.23 -15.59 -7.90
CA SER A 231 -10.39 -15.18 -7.09
C SER A 231 -11.53 -14.67 -7.96
N ALA A 232 -11.22 -13.88 -9.00
CA ALA A 232 -12.20 -13.40 -9.96
C ALA A 232 -12.92 -14.58 -10.66
N ILE A 233 -12.14 -15.56 -11.15
CA ILE A 233 -12.69 -16.77 -11.80
C ILE A 233 -13.54 -17.58 -10.81
N ALA A 234 -13.06 -17.77 -9.59
CA ALA A 234 -13.77 -18.51 -8.55
C ALA A 234 -15.12 -17.87 -8.20
N ILE A 235 -15.18 -16.53 -8.10
CA ILE A 235 -16.42 -15.80 -7.80
C ILE A 235 -17.47 -16.02 -8.90
N LEU A 236 -17.07 -15.99 -10.18
CA LEU A 236 -18.00 -16.27 -11.27
C LEU A 236 -18.51 -17.72 -11.23
N PHE A 237 -17.63 -18.68 -10.92
CA PHE A 237 -18.00 -20.09 -10.83
C PHE A 237 -18.98 -20.33 -9.67
N PHE A 238 -18.68 -19.80 -8.48
CA PHE A 238 -19.54 -19.89 -7.30
C PHE A 238 -20.89 -19.21 -7.51
N PHE A 239 -20.90 -18.02 -8.12
CA PHE A 239 -22.16 -17.33 -8.40
C PHE A 239 -23.00 -18.15 -9.39
N ARG A 240 -22.39 -18.76 -10.41
CA ARG A 240 -23.09 -19.63 -11.36
C ARG A 240 -23.66 -20.90 -10.70
N SER A 241 -22.96 -21.49 -9.73
CA SER A 241 -23.41 -22.70 -9.03
C SER A 241 -24.54 -22.46 -8.04
N ILE A 242 -24.64 -21.26 -7.46
CA ILE A 242 -25.73 -20.87 -6.54
C ILE A 242 -27.01 -20.49 -7.32
N VAL A 243 -26.86 -20.14 -8.60
CA VAL A 243 -27.94 -19.62 -9.46
C VAL A 243 -28.61 -20.72 -10.30
N ARG A 244 -28.12 -21.96 -10.25
CA ARG A 244 -28.81 -23.14 -10.80
C ARG A 244 -29.75 -23.74 -9.78
#